data_AF-A0A2D8UQW4-F1
#
_entry.id   AF-A0A2D8UQW4-F1
#
_cell.length_a   1.000
_cell.length_b   1.000
_cell.length_c   1.000
_cell.angle_alpha   90.00
_cell.angle_beta   90.00
_cell.angle_gamma   90.00
#
_symmetry.space_group_name_H-M   'P 1'
#
loop_
_entity.id
_entity.type
_entity.pdbx_description
1 polymer ?
#
loop_
_entity_poly.entity_id
_entity_poly.type
_entity_poly.pdbx_seq_one_letter_code
_entity_poly.pdbx_strand_id
1 'polypeptide(L)'
;MITKKQALENVVKYLKEHKREYLYINTVDQISFEEKKFINYGKYENQEKDIFIVNYDIEGYLEPIAHFVAVDAETGEILFTATPHGYAEDWEE
;
A
#
# COMPACT_ATOMS: atom_id res chain seq x y z
N MET A 1 5.96 -10.39 -12.83
CA MET A 1 4.88 -9.52 -12.36
C MET A 1 3.71 -10.33 -11.80
N ILE A 2 3.23 -9.96 -10.61
CA ILE A 2 2.00 -10.47 -10.00
C ILE A 2 0.76 -9.78 -10.58
N THR A 3 -0.41 -10.32 -10.30
CA THR A 3 -1.69 -9.72 -10.70
C THR A 3 -2.19 -8.71 -9.66
N LYS A 4 -3.07 -7.78 -10.08
CA LYS A 4 -3.77 -6.87 -9.16
C LYS A 4 -4.54 -7.62 -8.07
N LYS A 5 -5.11 -8.80 -8.38
CA LYS A 5 -5.77 -9.67 -7.40
C LYS A 5 -4.80 -10.16 -6.32
N GLN A 6 -3.62 -10.63 -6.73
CA GLN A 6 -2.57 -11.04 -5.79
C GLN A 6 -2.06 -9.86 -4.96
N ALA A 7 -1.91 -8.68 -5.55
CA ALA A 7 -1.53 -7.47 -4.82
C ALA A 7 -2.56 -7.14 -3.72
N LEU A 8 -3.86 -7.21 -4.04
CA LEU A 8 -4.92 -7.03 -3.05
C LEU A 8 -4.89 -8.08 -1.94
N GLU A 9 -4.72 -9.35 -2.28
CA GLU A 9 -4.62 -10.44 -1.30
C GLU A 9 -3.42 -10.25 -0.35
N ASN A 10 -2.27 -9.84 -0.89
CA ASN A 10 -1.08 -9.53 -0.11
C ASN A 10 -1.32 -8.33 0.83
N VAL A 11 -1.96 -7.26 0.35
CA VAL A 11 -2.29 -6.09 1.15
C VAL A 11 -3.27 -6.43 2.26
N VAL A 12 -4.34 -7.18 1.96
CA VAL A 12 -5.32 -7.60 2.99
C VAL A 12 -4.64 -8.44 4.08
N LYS A 13 -3.75 -9.36 3.70
CA LYS A 13 -2.97 -10.15 4.66
C LYS A 13 -2.06 -9.25 5.50
N TYR A 14 -1.34 -8.35 4.86
CA TYR A 14 -0.42 -7.41 5.49
C TYR A 14 -1.12 -6.51 6.51
N LEU A 15 -2.26 -5.91 6.15
CA LEU A 15 -3.08 -5.09 7.05
C LEU A 15 -3.54 -5.89 8.27
N LYS A 16 -3.95 -7.16 8.07
CA LYS A 16 -4.35 -8.06 9.16
C LYS A 16 -3.18 -8.38 10.10
N GLU A 17 -1.99 -8.64 9.56
CA GLU A 17 -0.78 -8.94 10.35
C GLU A 17 -0.35 -7.74 11.20
N HIS A 18 -0.49 -6.52 10.68
CA HIS A 18 -0.18 -5.26 11.38
C HIS A 18 -1.35 -4.73 12.20
N LYS A 19 -2.46 -5.48 12.30
CA LYS A 19 -3.69 -5.09 13.03
C LYS A 19 -4.25 -3.72 12.60
N ARG A 20 -4.13 -3.40 11.32
CA ARG A 20 -4.66 -2.16 10.73
C ARG A 20 -6.12 -2.37 10.32
N GLU A 21 -7.01 -1.67 11.01
CA GLU A 21 -8.43 -1.64 10.66
C GLU A 21 -8.68 -0.65 9.52
N TYR A 22 -9.67 -0.93 8.68
CA TYR A 22 -10.06 -0.09 7.56
C TYR A 22 -11.58 -0.15 7.36
N LEU A 23 -12.16 0.95 6.87
CA LEU A 23 -13.57 1.05 6.49
C LEU A 23 -13.79 0.55 5.05
N TYR A 24 -12.89 0.95 4.15
CA TYR A 24 -12.94 0.61 2.73
C TYR A 24 -11.56 0.21 2.25
N ILE A 25 -11.53 -0.67 1.25
CA ILE A 25 -10.32 -1.03 0.51
C ILE A 25 -10.67 -1.15 -0.96
N ASN A 26 -9.73 -0.77 -1.83
CA ASN A 26 -9.89 -0.88 -3.27
C ASN A 26 -10.31 -2.29 -3.70
N THR A 27 -11.26 -2.35 -4.63
CA THR A 27 -11.49 -3.54 -5.46
C THR A 27 -10.38 -3.67 -6.50
N VAL A 28 -10.26 -4.85 -7.11
CA VAL A 28 -9.20 -5.16 -8.10
C VAL A 28 -9.15 -4.13 -9.24
N ASP A 29 -10.31 -3.63 -9.68
CA ASP A 29 -10.41 -2.67 -10.79
C ASP A 29 -9.91 -1.27 -10.42
N GLN A 30 -9.89 -0.93 -9.13
CA GLN A 30 -9.45 0.36 -8.60
C GLN A 30 -7.95 0.40 -8.29
N ILE A 31 -7.24 -0.73 -8.40
CA ILE A 31 -5.79 -0.80 -8.14
C ILE A 31 -5.04 -0.17 -9.31
N SER A 32 -4.19 0.80 -9.00
CA SER A 32 -3.32 1.46 -9.97
C SER A 32 -2.02 0.67 -10.18
N PHE A 33 -1.48 0.74 -11.39
CA PHE A 33 -0.16 0.22 -11.73
C PHE A 33 0.69 1.40 -12.22
N GLU A 34 1.91 1.54 -11.67
CA GLU A 34 2.86 2.59 -12.04
C GLU A 34 4.21 1.95 -12.40
N GLU A 35 4.73 2.26 -13.58
CA GLU A 35 6.06 1.79 -14.02
C GLU A 35 7.17 2.74 -13.53
N LYS A 36 8.32 2.16 -13.18
CA LYS A 36 9.54 2.89 -12.79
C LYS A 36 9.31 3.97 -11.75
N LYS A 37 8.47 3.68 -10.75
CA LYS A 37 8.26 4.57 -9.63
C LYS A 37 9.51 4.64 -8.77
N PHE A 38 9.99 5.86 -8.53
CA PHE A 38 11.07 6.09 -7.57
C PHE A 38 10.57 5.84 -6.14
N ILE A 39 11.21 4.91 -5.45
CA ILE A 39 10.90 4.52 -4.08
C ILE A 39 11.67 5.41 -3.10
N ASN A 40 10.96 6.07 -2.20
CA ASN A 40 11.47 7.09 -1.29
C ASN A 40 11.42 6.67 0.19
N TYR A 41 11.30 5.36 0.47
CA TYR A 41 11.27 4.82 1.81
C TYR A 41 11.62 3.33 1.88
N GLY A 42 12.10 2.91 3.06
CA GLY A 42 12.28 1.51 3.42
C GLY A 42 13.43 0.82 2.68
N LYS A 43 13.34 -0.51 2.60
CA LYS A 43 14.40 -1.40 2.07
C LYS A 43 14.85 -1.07 0.63
N TYR A 44 13.96 -0.48 -0.17
CA TYR A 44 14.20 -0.18 -1.58
C TYR A 44 14.36 1.32 -1.87
N GLU A 45 14.63 2.13 -0.85
CA GLU A 45 14.86 3.57 -1.02
C GLU A 45 15.92 3.87 -2.10
N ASN A 46 15.66 4.90 -2.90
CA ASN A 46 16.47 5.35 -4.03
C ASN A 46 16.56 4.36 -5.21
N GLN A 47 15.59 3.44 -5.34
CA GLN A 47 15.47 2.54 -6.48
C GLN A 47 14.19 2.82 -7.27
N GLU A 48 14.21 2.49 -8.56
CA GLU A 48 13.01 2.48 -9.40
C GLU A 48 12.37 1.08 -9.38
N LYS A 49 11.06 1.04 -9.19
CA LYS A 49 10.26 -0.19 -9.17
C LYS A 49 8.96 0.00 -9.94
N ASP A 50 8.53 -1.04 -10.62
CA ASP A 50 7.14 -1.13 -11.06
C ASP A 50 6.29 -1.50 -9.85
N ILE A 51 5.22 -0.76 -9.58
CA ILE A 51 4.43 -0.93 -8.38
C ILE A 51 2.93 -1.03 -8.67
N PHE A 52 2.23 -1.76 -7.80
CA PHE A 52 0.80 -1.60 -7.62
C PHE A 52 0.53 -0.68 -6.42
N ILE A 53 -0.51 0.15 -6.53
CA ILE A 53 -0.99 0.98 -5.43
C ILE A 53 -2.37 0.51 -5.03
N VAL A 54 -2.49 0.04 -3.80
CA VAL A 54 -3.77 -0.35 -3.18
C VAL A 54 -4.12 0.69 -2.13
N ASN A 55 -5.26 1.36 -2.31
CA ASN A 55 -5.78 2.30 -1.32
C ASN A 55 -6.72 1.59 -0.34
N TYR A 56 -6.63 2.00 0.92
CA TYR A 56 -7.62 1.71 1.95
C TYR A 56 -7.88 2.97 2.75
N ASP A 57 -9.10 3.10 3.26
CA ASP A 57 -9.52 4.27 4.02
C ASP A 57 -9.78 3.87 5.47
N ILE A 58 -9.32 4.72 6.40
CA ILE A 58 -9.61 4.60 7.83
C ILE A 58 -10.67 5.61 8.26
N GLU A 59 -11.21 5.44 9.47
CA GLU A 59 -12.10 6.42 10.07
C GLU A 59 -11.38 7.77 10.24
N GLY A 60 -12.04 8.84 9.80
CA GLY A 60 -11.61 10.21 10.02
C GLY A 60 -12.73 11.03 10.66
N TYR A 61 -12.44 12.29 11.00
CA TYR A 61 -13.36 13.10 11.79
C TYR A 61 -14.61 13.55 11.01
N LEU A 62 -14.44 14.08 9.80
CA LEU A 62 -15.54 14.46 8.90
C LEU A 62 -15.64 13.53 7.70
N GLU A 63 -14.50 13.08 7.19
CA GLU A 63 -14.39 12.24 6.00
C GLU A 63 -13.36 11.12 6.29
N PRO A 64 -13.49 9.94 5.65
CA PRO A 64 -12.47 8.90 5.73
C PRO A 64 -11.09 9.38 5.30
N ILE A 65 -10.04 8.81 5.89
CA ILE A 65 -8.65 9.17 5.59
C ILE A 65 -8.03 8.09 4.72
N ALA A 66 -7.60 8.47 3.51
CA ALA A 66 -6.99 7.58 2.55
C ALA A 66 -5.53 7.27 2.86
N HIS A 67 -5.21 5.99 2.91
CA HIS A 67 -3.86 5.43 2.98
C HIS A 67 -3.54 4.67 1.69
N PHE A 68 -2.26 4.64 1.31
CA PHE A 68 -1.80 4.03 0.06
C PHE A 68 -0.70 3.01 0.33
N VAL A 69 -0.97 1.74 0.05
CA VAL A 69 0.03 0.68 0.15
C VAL A 69 0.70 0.50 -1.21
N ALA A 70 2.01 0.71 -1.24
CA ALA A 70 2.83 0.42 -2.41
C ALA A 70 3.29 -1.04 -2.38
N VAL A 71 3.10 -1.76 -3.48
CA VAL A 71 3.43 -3.18 -3.62
C VAL A 71 4.36 -3.34 -4.80
N ASP A 72 5.49 -4.03 -4.64
CA ASP A 72 6.38 -4.40 -5.73
C ASP A 72 5.60 -5.26 -6.75
N ALA A 73 5.46 -4.77 -7.97
CA ALA A 73 4.66 -5.46 -8.99
C ALA A 73 5.31 -6.78 -9.44
N GLU A 74 6.63 -6.94 -9.31
CA GLU A 74 7.33 -8.15 -9.68
C GLU A 74 7.20 -9.26 -8.64
N THR A 75 7.42 -8.91 -7.36
CA THR A 75 7.50 -9.90 -6.27
C THR A 75 6.22 -9.99 -5.43
N GLY A 76 5.41 -8.94 -5.41
CA GLY A 76 4.27 -8.81 -4.50
C GLY A 76 4.65 -8.40 -3.07
N GLU A 77 5.91 -8.03 -2.82
CA GLU A 77 6.38 -7.53 -1.53
C GLU A 77 5.73 -6.17 -1.23
N ILE A 78 5.25 -6.00 0.01
CA ILE A 78 4.77 -4.70 0.49
C ILE A 78 5.99 -3.81 0.71
N LEU A 79 6.02 -2.66 0.04
CA LEU A 79 7.12 -1.71 0.12
C LEU A 79 6.95 -0.79 1.32
N PHE A 80 5.79 -0.14 1.42
CA PHE A 80 5.42 0.79 2.50
C PHE A 80 3.96 1.22 2.38
N THR A 81 3.50 1.94 3.40
CA THR A 81 2.17 2.55 3.44
C THR A 81 2.28 4.05 3.63
N ALA A 82 1.98 4.81 2.58
CA ALA A 82 1.91 6.25 2.66
C ALA A 82 0.58 6.71 3.29
N THR A 83 0.69 7.60 4.26
CA THR A 83 -0.42 8.28 4.93
C THR A 83 -0.29 9.79 4.70
N PRO A 84 -1.29 10.61 5.06
CA PRO A 84 -1.15 12.07 5.05
C PRO A 84 -0.03 12.62 5.94
N HIS A 85 0.50 11.80 6.86
CA HIS A 85 1.43 12.22 7.90
C HIS A 85 2.80 11.52 7.82
N GLY A 86 3.08 10.82 6.73
CA GLY A 86 4.32 10.04 6.55
C GLY A 86 4.03 8.57 6.31
N TYR A 87 4.97 7.70 6.67
CA TYR A 87 4.84 6.26 6.49
C TYR A 87 4.25 5.62 7.73
N ALA A 88 3.24 4.77 7.57
CA ALA A 88 2.58 4.13 8.72
C ALA A 88 3.58 3.26 9.51
N GLU A 89 4.55 2.66 8.81
CA GLU A 89 5.58 1.80 9.38
C GLU A 89 6.50 2.55 10.38
N ASP A 90 6.62 3.89 10.28
CA ASP A 90 7.42 4.68 11.23
C ASP A 90 6.79 4.73 12.63
N TRP A 91 5.51 4.37 12.75
CA TRP A 91 4.73 4.46 13.99
C TRP A 91 4.40 3.09 14.59
N GLU A 92 4.92 2.03 13.98
CA GLU A 92 4.70 0.65 14.37
C GLU A 92 5.98 0.08 15.00
N GLU A 93 5.85 -0.45 16.23
CA GLU A 93 6.93 -1.17 16.94
C GLU A 93 6.97 -2.65 16.59
#